data_AF-A0A955YED2-F1
#
_entry.id   AF-A0A955YED2-F1
#
_cell.length_a   1.000
_cell.length_b   1.000
_cell.length_c   1.000
_cell.angle_alpha   90.00
_cell.angle_beta   90.00
_cell.angle_gamma   90.00
#
_symmetry.space_group_name_H-M   'P 1'
#
loop_
_entity.id
_entity.type
_entity.pdbx_description
1 polymer ?
#
loop_
_entity_poly.entity_id
_entity_poly.type
_entity_poly.pdbx_seq_one_letter_code
_entity_poly.pdbx_strand_id
1 'polypeptide(L)'
;MSDPDKTRASDLPMDLIKERESFVRSFLKKGVEYTEHLLQENAQLREELGTLQEDNARLRAQIASDDAIRDLLRTVEKLEQERSALLERSSELEEKRQEHQGRHDEIEQEVNDLANLYIASYQLGASLSLRRVVRHLRDMCGQLVGAYGFVIYVLDAGTETAYPIAHEQLDPSTIVPVPVGVGPVGEACLTGIPRIREDGSADFIQGTHDDPVAVIPLISDGKPVGAISVITLLEQKSQWMNVDRELFQLLGAQAGTALIAANLYAAAAGPISALAGVRQNLTAAEAASSESTD
;
A
#
# COMPACT_ATOMS: atom_id res chain seq x y z
N MET A 1 -71.37 41.82 143.83
CA MET A 1 -70.68 43.11 143.57
C MET A 1 -69.74 42.88 142.39
N SER A 2 -69.76 43.64 141.30
CA SER A 2 -70.77 44.61 140.81
C SER A 2 -70.67 44.75 139.29
N ASP A 3 -71.75 45.19 138.64
CA ASP A 3 -71.90 45.48 137.20
C ASP A 3 -71.41 46.93 136.85
N PRO A 4 -71.33 47.44 135.59
CA PRO A 4 -71.51 46.88 134.23
C PRO A 4 -70.25 47.13 133.32
N ASP A 5 -70.18 47.27 131.98
CA ASP A 5 -71.14 47.33 130.84
C ASP A 5 -70.52 46.92 129.45
N LYS A 6 -71.26 47.08 128.33
CA LYS A 6 -70.96 46.59 126.95
C LYS A 6 -69.90 47.36 126.12
N THR A 7 -69.29 46.69 125.13
CA THR A 7 -69.42 47.00 123.66
C THR A 7 -68.90 45.86 122.74
N ARG A 8 -68.95 46.02 121.40
CA ARG A 8 -68.94 44.93 120.38
C ARG A 8 -67.66 44.79 119.52
N ALA A 9 -67.28 43.55 119.19
CA ALA A 9 -66.73 43.06 117.90
C ALA A 9 -66.80 41.50 117.91
N SER A 10 -67.12 40.70 116.87
CA SER A 10 -67.15 40.80 115.39
C SER A 10 -65.91 40.20 114.67
N ASP A 11 -65.99 38.87 114.45
CA ASP A 11 -65.43 38.01 113.39
C ASP A 11 -64.01 38.19 112.81
N LEU A 12 -63.21 37.12 112.91
CA LEU A 12 -62.41 36.43 111.86
C LEU A 12 -61.81 35.14 112.51
N PRO A 13 -61.45 34.03 111.81
CA PRO A 13 -60.73 34.00 110.52
C PRO A 13 -61.21 32.95 109.48
N MET A 14 -61.36 33.32 108.20
CA MET A 14 -61.74 32.36 107.14
C MET A 14 -61.11 32.58 105.74
N ASP A 15 -60.27 33.60 105.53
CA ASP A 15 -59.77 33.93 104.17
C ASP A 15 -58.44 33.27 103.80
N LEU A 16 -57.49 33.10 104.74
CA LEU A 16 -56.15 32.54 104.47
C LEU A 16 -56.15 31.14 103.81
N ILE A 17 -57.22 30.34 104.01
CA ILE A 17 -57.37 29.04 103.37
C ILE A 17 -57.78 29.20 101.89
N LYS A 18 -58.67 30.17 101.58
CA LYS A 18 -59.10 30.46 100.21
C LYS A 18 -57.96 31.03 99.36
N GLU A 19 -57.13 31.89 99.93
CA GLU A 19 -55.94 32.42 99.25
C GLU A 19 -54.91 31.32 98.94
N ARG A 20 -54.68 30.40 99.88
CA ARG A 20 -53.81 29.26 99.65
C ARG A 20 -54.36 28.31 98.58
N GLU A 21 -55.66 28.06 98.57
CA GLU A 21 -56.29 27.27 97.50
C GLU A 21 -56.24 27.97 96.14
N SER A 22 -56.49 29.29 96.07
CA SER A 22 -56.46 30.02 94.80
C SER A 22 -55.04 30.09 94.21
N PHE A 23 -54.01 30.26 95.06
CA PHE A 23 -52.61 30.17 94.65
C PHE A 23 -52.26 28.79 94.09
N VAL A 24 -52.62 27.70 94.79
CA VAL A 24 -52.35 26.33 94.33
C VAL A 24 -53.07 26.04 93.01
N ARG A 25 -54.35 26.45 92.86
CA ARG A 25 -55.09 26.31 91.60
C ARG A 25 -54.46 27.13 90.47
N SER A 26 -53.97 28.34 90.74
CA SER A 26 -53.28 29.19 89.74
C SER A 26 -51.94 28.60 89.31
N PHE A 27 -51.16 28.08 90.25
CA PHE A 27 -49.86 27.45 89.97
C PHE A 27 -50.02 26.14 89.20
N LEU A 28 -51.00 25.31 89.56
CA LEU A 28 -51.36 24.10 88.79
C LEU A 28 -51.86 24.46 87.39
N LYS A 29 -52.71 25.49 87.24
CA LYS A 29 -53.19 25.93 85.91
C LYS A 29 -52.04 26.39 85.02
N LYS A 30 -51.12 27.22 85.53
CA LYS A 30 -49.90 27.62 84.79
C LYS A 30 -48.97 26.45 84.50
N GLY A 31 -48.86 25.48 85.41
CA GLY A 31 -48.12 24.25 85.19
C GLY A 31 -48.69 23.45 84.01
N VAL A 32 -50.01 23.26 83.98
CA VAL A 32 -50.72 22.62 82.86
C VAL A 32 -50.50 23.40 81.57
N GLU A 33 -50.79 24.71 81.53
CA GLU A 33 -50.61 25.58 80.35
C GLU A 33 -49.16 25.52 79.80
N TYR A 34 -48.16 25.48 80.69
CA TYR A 34 -46.76 25.37 80.26
C TYR A 34 -46.39 23.96 79.78
N THR A 35 -46.95 22.89 80.37
CA THR A 35 -46.79 21.53 79.83
C THR A 35 -47.54 21.33 78.51
N GLU A 36 -48.68 21.98 78.29
CA GLU A 36 -49.41 21.97 77.02
C GLU A 36 -48.59 22.70 75.95
N HIS A 37 -48.04 23.88 76.25
CA HIS A 37 -47.11 24.58 75.35
C HIS A 37 -45.89 23.71 75.01
N LEU A 38 -45.21 23.14 76.02
CA LEU A 38 -44.06 22.28 75.81
C LEU A 38 -44.41 21.01 75.01
N LEU A 39 -45.60 20.42 75.18
CA LEU A 39 -46.05 19.28 74.38
C LEU A 39 -46.34 19.67 72.93
N GLN A 40 -46.93 20.85 72.71
CA GLN A 40 -47.23 21.40 71.39
C GLN A 40 -45.95 21.76 70.62
N GLU A 41 -45.01 22.41 71.31
CA GLU A 41 -43.67 22.74 70.82
C GLU A 41 -42.84 21.48 70.56
N ASN A 42 -42.94 20.44 71.42
CA ASN A 42 -42.28 19.15 71.17
C ASN A 42 -42.94 18.35 70.03
N ALA A 43 -44.22 18.58 69.73
CA ALA A 43 -44.88 18.02 68.56
C ALA A 43 -44.40 18.71 67.27
N GLN A 44 -44.36 20.05 67.25
CA GLN A 44 -43.82 20.83 66.13
C GLN A 44 -42.36 20.47 65.85
N LEU A 45 -41.49 20.43 66.86
CA LEU A 45 -40.08 20.05 66.70
C LEU A 45 -39.88 18.61 66.20
N ARG A 46 -40.85 17.70 66.42
CA ARG A 46 -40.83 16.34 65.83
C ARG A 46 -41.30 16.32 64.39
N GLU A 47 -42.26 17.17 64.03
CA GLU A 47 -42.74 17.34 62.65
C GLU A 47 -41.66 18.01 61.76
N GLU A 48 -40.98 19.04 62.29
CA GLU A 48 -39.79 19.65 61.69
C GLU A 48 -38.62 18.65 61.58
N LEU A 49 -38.35 17.85 62.61
CA LEU A 49 -37.34 16.79 62.52
C LEU A 49 -37.70 15.71 61.48
N GLY A 50 -38.97 15.36 61.34
CA GLY A 50 -39.44 14.40 60.34
C GLY A 50 -39.22 14.91 58.92
N THR A 51 -39.73 16.10 58.62
CA THR A 51 -39.56 16.73 57.29
C THR A 51 -38.08 16.97 56.94
N LEU A 52 -37.27 17.46 57.89
CA LEU A 52 -35.82 17.60 57.70
C LEU A 52 -35.11 16.26 57.47
N GLN A 53 -35.56 15.15 58.08
CA GLN A 53 -35.00 13.82 57.84
C GLN A 53 -35.37 13.27 56.46
N GLU A 54 -36.61 13.46 56.01
CA GLU A 54 -37.05 13.07 54.66
C GLU A 54 -36.29 13.85 53.57
N ASP A 55 -36.17 15.17 53.70
CA ASP A 55 -35.36 15.97 52.75
C ASP A 55 -33.87 15.61 52.81
N ASN A 56 -33.30 15.29 53.99
CA ASN A 56 -31.91 14.83 54.07
C ASN A 56 -31.71 13.46 53.37
N ALA A 57 -32.66 12.54 53.50
CA ALA A 57 -32.63 11.25 52.81
C ALA A 57 -32.74 11.42 51.29
N ARG A 58 -33.66 12.28 50.83
CA ARG A 58 -33.85 12.63 49.42
C ARG A 58 -32.62 13.30 48.81
N LEU A 59 -32.01 14.27 49.49
CA LEU A 59 -30.79 14.94 49.04
C LEU A 59 -29.60 13.96 48.94
N ARG A 60 -29.45 13.03 49.91
CA ARG A 60 -28.41 11.99 49.84
C ARG A 60 -28.62 11.03 48.66
N ALA A 61 -29.86 10.63 48.39
CA ALA A 61 -30.17 9.79 47.23
C ALA A 61 -29.86 10.50 45.90
N GLN A 62 -30.11 11.82 45.82
CA GLN A 62 -29.78 12.61 44.65
C GLN A 62 -28.26 12.79 44.48
N ILE A 63 -27.52 13.10 45.55
CA ILE A 63 -26.04 13.17 45.50
C ILE A 63 -25.43 11.84 45.05
N ALA A 64 -25.92 10.70 45.56
CA ALA A 64 -25.45 9.39 45.13
C ALA A 64 -25.74 9.09 43.65
N SER A 65 -26.86 9.60 43.11
CA SER A 65 -27.15 9.57 41.67
C SER A 65 -26.19 10.45 40.88
N ASP A 66 -25.94 11.68 41.34
CA ASP A 66 -25.04 12.64 40.67
C ASP A 66 -23.57 12.19 40.69
N ASP A 67 -23.13 11.47 41.73
CA ASP A 67 -21.82 10.83 41.81
C ASP A 67 -21.72 9.65 40.82
N ALA A 68 -22.73 8.77 40.77
CA ALA A 68 -22.77 7.66 39.81
C ALA A 68 -22.81 8.14 38.35
N ILE A 69 -23.53 9.24 38.07
CA ILE A 69 -23.52 9.91 36.76
C ILE A 69 -22.12 10.44 36.43
N ARG A 70 -21.40 11.03 37.40
CA ARG A 70 -20.03 11.54 37.20
C ARG A 70 -19.02 10.43 36.86
N ASP A 71 -19.12 9.26 37.50
CA ASP A 71 -18.25 8.13 37.20
C ASP A 71 -18.60 7.43 35.88
N LEU A 72 -19.89 7.40 35.48
CA LEU A 72 -20.29 7.01 34.13
C LEU A 72 -19.72 7.96 33.07
N LEU A 73 -19.80 9.28 33.27
CA LEU A 73 -19.24 10.28 32.35
C LEU A 73 -17.71 10.13 32.19
N ARG A 74 -16.97 9.96 33.29
CA ARG A 74 -15.52 9.64 33.27
C ARG A 74 -15.22 8.36 32.48
N THR A 75 -16.08 7.34 32.62
CA THR A 75 -15.92 6.07 31.91
C THR A 75 -16.17 6.22 30.42
N VAL A 76 -17.18 7.01 30.02
CA VAL A 76 -17.44 7.36 28.61
C VAL A 76 -16.25 8.13 28.02
N GLU A 77 -15.78 9.19 28.68
CA GLU A 77 -14.64 10.00 28.23
C GLU A 77 -13.37 9.15 28.01
N LYS A 78 -13.08 8.23 28.95
CA LYS A 78 -11.96 7.27 28.81
C LYS A 78 -12.16 6.30 27.64
N LEU A 79 -13.37 5.77 27.43
CA LEU A 79 -13.68 4.88 26.32
C LEU A 79 -13.65 5.60 24.96
N GLU A 80 -14.00 6.89 24.91
CA GLU A 80 -13.90 7.72 23.71
C GLU A 80 -12.43 7.98 23.34
N GLN A 81 -11.56 8.24 24.33
CA GLN A 81 -10.10 8.36 24.14
C GLN A 81 -9.46 7.03 23.71
N GLU A 82 -9.83 5.90 24.32
CA GLU A 82 -9.37 4.58 23.90
C GLU A 82 -9.85 4.24 22.48
N ARG A 83 -11.09 4.61 22.13
CA ARG A 83 -11.64 4.43 20.78
C ARG A 83 -10.91 5.30 19.75
N SER A 84 -10.60 6.56 20.02
CA SER A 84 -9.89 7.41 19.06
C SER A 84 -8.47 6.89 18.79
N ALA A 85 -7.73 6.54 19.84
CA ALA A 85 -6.38 5.98 19.72
C ALA A 85 -6.36 4.63 18.98
N LEU A 86 -7.40 3.79 19.15
CA LEU A 86 -7.54 2.54 18.38
C LEU A 86 -7.89 2.79 16.90
N LEU A 87 -8.71 3.79 16.59
CA LEU A 87 -9.05 4.17 15.21
C LEU A 87 -7.85 4.78 14.47
N GLU A 88 -7.13 5.70 15.12
CA GLU A 88 -5.90 6.32 14.60
C GLU A 88 -4.85 5.25 14.28
N ARG A 89 -4.60 4.33 15.22
CA ARG A 89 -3.70 3.19 15.02
C ARG A 89 -4.20 2.20 13.96
N SER A 90 -5.51 2.10 13.73
CA SER A 90 -6.05 1.30 12.62
C SER A 90 -5.74 1.95 11.27
N SER A 91 -5.91 3.27 11.14
CA SER A 91 -5.56 4.03 9.93
C SER A 91 -4.08 3.85 9.59
N GLU A 92 -3.18 4.06 10.56
CA GLU A 92 -1.74 3.83 10.38
C GLU A 92 -1.42 2.41 9.85
N LEU A 93 -2.12 1.39 10.35
CA LEU A 93 -1.88 0.00 9.96
C LEU A 93 -2.48 -0.34 8.59
N GLU A 94 -3.58 0.31 8.19
CA GLU A 94 -4.15 0.18 6.85
C GLU A 94 -3.31 0.92 5.80
N GLU A 95 -2.80 2.12 6.12
CA GLU A 95 -1.85 2.86 5.28
C GLU A 95 -0.54 2.06 5.08
N LYS A 96 0.08 1.57 6.17
CA LYS A 96 1.30 0.74 6.11
C LYS A 96 1.06 -0.58 5.37
N ARG A 97 -0.13 -1.19 5.51
CA ARG A 97 -0.52 -2.38 4.71
C ARG A 97 -0.61 -2.05 3.22
N GLN A 98 -1.16 -0.90 2.85
CA GLN A 98 -1.25 -0.49 1.44
C GLN A 98 0.14 -0.20 0.85
N GLU A 99 1.03 0.49 1.59
CA GLU A 99 2.43 0.68 1.18
C GLU A 99 3.14 -0.67 0.98
N HIS A 100 3.02 -1.57 1.96
CA HIS A 100 3.64 -2.90 1.86
C HIS A 100 3.06 -3.74 0.73
N GLN A 101 1.75 -3.68 0.45
CA GLN A 101 1.16 -4.42 -0.66
C GLN A 101 1.69 -3.93 -2.01
N GLY A 102 1.66 -2.63 -2.27
CA GLY A 102 2.18 -2.08 -3.54
C GLY A 102 3.65 -2.45 -3.77
N ARG A 103 4.47 -2.40 -2.72
CA ARG A 103 5.88 -2.82 -2.78
C ARG A 103 6.09 -4.33 -2.94
N HIS A 104 5.14 -5.16 -2.50
CA HIS A 104 5.15 -6.59 -2.80
C HIS A 104 4.78 -6.85 -4.26
N ASP A 105 3.77 -6.16 -4.77
CA ASP A 105 3.33 -6.27 -6.17
C ASP A 105 4.46 -5.83 -7.14
N GLU A 106 5.17 -4.73 -6.82
CA GLU A 106 6.39 -4.27 -7.51
C GLU A 106 7.48 -5.34 -7.54
N ILE A 107 7.81 -5.95 -6.39
CA ILE A 107 8.86 -6.97 -6.28
C ILE A 107 8.47 -8.27 -7.00
N GLU A 108 7.20 -8.69 -6.96
CA GLU A 108 6.75 -9.86 -7.72
C GLU A 108 6.83 -9.61 -9.24
N GLN A 109 6.59 -8.37 -9.70
CA GLN A 109 6.80 -8.00 -11.09
C GLN A 109 8.28 -8.02 -11.48
N GLU A 110 9.18 -7.39 -10.71
CA GLU A 110 10.64 -7.43 -10.97
C GLU A 110 11.17 -8.88 -11.04
N VAL A 111 10.72 -9.76 -10.13
CA VAL A 111 11.13 -11.17 -10.11
C VAL A 111 10.61 -11.94 -11.33
N ASN A 112 9.40 -11.63 -11.82
CA ASN A 112 8.84 -12.22 -13.03
C ASN A 112 9.61 -11.75 -14.27
N ASP A 113 9.86 -10.45 -14.39
CA ASP A 113 10.62 -9.84 -15.48
C ASP A 113 12.05 -10.41 -15.57
N LEU A 114 12.74 -10.54 -14.44
CA LEU A 114 14.06 -11.21 -14.34
C LEU A 114 14.01 -12.70 -14.74
N ALA A 115 12.95 -13.43 -14.37
CA ALA A 115 12.79 -14.83 -14.75
C ALA A 115 12.57 -14.98 -16.27
N ASN A 116 11.77 -14.10 -16.87
CA ASN A 116 11.55 -14.05 -18.32
C ASN A 116 12.85 -13.73 -19.07
N LEU A 117 13.58 -12.71 -18.62
CA LEU A 117 14.88 -12.30 -19.16
C LEU A 117 15.91 -13.46 -19.12
N TYR A 118 16.00 -14.17 -18.01
CA TYR A 118 16.88 -15.34 -17.84
C TYR A 118 16.50 -16.50 -18.75
N ILE A 119 15.21 -16.88 -18.80
CA ILE A 119 14.72 -17.97 -19.66
C ILE A 119 15.02 -17.67 -21.13
N ALA A 120 14.78 -16.44 -21.56
CA ALA A 120 15.03 -15.98 -22.91
C ALA A 120 16.53 -16.03 -23.29
N SER A 121 17.39 -15.54 -22.40
CA SER A 121 18.85 -15.63 -22.54
C SER A 121 19.32 -17.08 -22.72
N TYR A 122 18.83 -17.99 -21.87
CA TYR A 122 19.20 -19.40 -21.89
C TYR A 122 18.74 -20.11 -23.17
N GLN A 123 17.52 -19.82 -23.65
CA GLN A 123 16.98 -20.43 -24.87
C GLN A 123 17.70 -19.99 -26.15
N LEU A 124 18.26 -18.78 -26.21
CA LEU A 124 19.12 -18.35 -27.31
C LEU A 124 20.50 -19.02 -27.22
N GLY A 125 21.19 -18.89 -26.08
CA GLY A 125 22.57 -19.38 -25.91
C GLY A 125 22.73 -20.89 -26.03
N ALA A 126 21.72 -21.68 -25.64
CA ALA A 126 21.79 -23.15 -25.68
C ALA A 126 21.55 -23.78 -27.07
N SER A 127 21.30 -22.99 -28.12
CA SER A 127 20.78 -23.48 -29.40
C SER A 127 21.76 -23.37 -30.57
N LEU A 128 22.57 -24.41 -30.81
CA LEU A 128 23.45 -24.53 -31.98
C LEU A 128 22.74 -24.93 -33.29
N SER A 129 21.48 -24.54 -33.49
CA SER A 129 20.70 -24.84 -34.69
C SER A 129 19.99 -23.60 -35.19
N LEU A 130 20.36 -23.13 -36.39
CA LEU A 130 19.88 -21.85 -36.93
C LEU A 130 18.35 -21.76 -36.98
N ARG A 131 17.67 -22.85 -37.38
CA ARG A 131 16.20 -22.94 -37.38
C ARG A 131 15.57 -22.81 -35.99
N ARG A 132 16.26 -23.25 -34.93
CA ARG A 132 15.80 -23.10 -33.54
C ARG A 132 16.08 -21.70 -33.01
N VAL A 133 17.26 -21.12 -33.29
CA VAL A 133 17.58 -19.73 -32.92
C VAL A 133 16.57 -18.77 -33.54
N VAL A 134 16.35 -18.85 -34.86
CA VAL A 134 15.39 -17.98 -35.57
C VAL A 134 13.95 -18.17 -35.06
N ARG A 135 13.58 -19.39 -34.63
CA ARG A 135 12.29 -19.61 -33.97
C ARG A 135 12.24 -18.96 -32.59
N HIS A 136 13.24 -19.16 -31.72
CA HIS A 136 13.27 -18.55 -30.40
C HIS A 136 13.29 -17.01 -30.48
N LEU A 137 13.93 -16.42 -31.50
CA LEU A 137 13.83 -14.99 -31.77
C LEU A 137 12.40 -14.55 -32.14
N ARG A 138 11.68 -15.31 -32.98
CA ARG A 138 10.25 -15.05 -33.25
C ARG A 138 9.40 -15.18 -31.99
N ASP A 139 9.63 -16.24 -31.22
CA ASP A 139 8.92 -16.52 -29.96
C ASP A 139 9.13 -15.38 -28.95
N MET A 140 10.37 -14.88 -28.79
CA MET A 140 10.70 -13.75 -27.90
C MET A 140 10.11 -12.41 -28.38
N CYS A 141 10.20 -12.10 -29.67
CA CYS A 141 9.58 -10.89 -30.24
C CYS A 141 8.06 -10.90 -30.05
N GLY A 142 7.40 -12.03 -30.32
CA GLY A 142 5.95 -12.17 -30.16
C GLY A 142 5.48 -12.17 -28.70
N GLN A 143 6.09 -12.98 -27.84
CA GLN A 143 5.57 -13.28 -26.50
C GLN A 143 6.09 -12.33 -25.41
N LEU A 144 7.35 -11.90 -25.47
CA LEU A 144 7.96 -11.10 -24.40
C LEU A 144 7.90 -9.60 -24.72
N VAL A 145 8.23 -9.22 -25.97
CA VAL A 145 8.15 -7.82 -26.44
C VAL A 145 6.70 -7.43 -26.82
N GLY A 146 5.88 -8.38 -27.25
CA GLY A 146 4.54 -8.09 -27.77
C GLY A 146 4.53 -7.49 -29.18
N ALA A 147 5.55 -7.79 -29.99
CA ALA A 147 5.60 -7.44 -31.41
C ALA A 147 4.72 -8.42 -32.21
N TYR A 148 3.63 -7.91 -32.78
CA TYR A 148 2.70 -8.69 -33.59
C TYR A 148 3.26 -8.93 -35.00
N GLY A 149 3.63 -7.85 -35.69
CA GLY A 149 4.21 -7.87 -37.03
C GLY A 149 5.63 -7.31 -37.04
N PHE A 150 6.59 -8.13 -37.46
CA PHE A 150 8.01 -7.76 -37.47
C PHE A 150 8.81 -8.55 -38.53
N VAL A 151 10.01 -8.05 -38.84
CA VAL A 151 10.98 -8.68 -39.75
C VAL A 151 12.35 -8.75 -39.07
N ILE A 152 13.02 -9.90 -39.17
CA ILE A 152 14.40 -10.11 -38.73
C ILE A 152 15.31 -10.07 -39.96
N TYR A 153 16.26 -9.13 -39.98
CA TYR A 153 17.26 -8.96 -41.03
C TYR A 153 18.65 -9.39 -40.55
N VAL A 154 19.47 -9.92 -41.46
CA VAL A 154 20.91 -10.21 -41.26
C VAL A 154 21.71 -9.58 -42.38
N LEU A 155 22.87 -9.01 -42.06
CA LEU A 155 23.77 -8.40 -43.02
C LEU A 155 24.52 -9.45 -43.84
N ASP A 156 24.53 -9.29 -45.16
CA ASP A 156 25.46 -10.00 -46.04
C ASP A 156 26.77 -9.22 -46.21
N ALA A 157 27.89 -9.92 -46.04
CA ALA A 157 29.24 -9.35 -46.14
C ALA A 157 29.67 -9.05 -47.58
N GLY A 158 28.95 -9.56 -48.59
CA GLY A 158 29.26 -9.33 -50.01
C GLY A 158 28.58 -8.11 -50.65
N THR A 159 27.57 -7.52 -50.00
CA THR A 159 26.62 -6.59 -50.65
C THR A 159 26.21 -5.36 -49.83
N GLU A 160 26.76 -5.18 -48.62
CA GLU A 160 26.39 -4.08 -47.69
C GLU A 160 24.86 -3.94 -47.52
N THR A 161 24.15 -5.07 -47.51
CA THR A 161 22.69 -5.15 -47.53
C THR A 161 22.17 -6.10 -46.45
N ALA A 162 21.14 -5.66 -45.74
CA ALA A 162 20.41 -6.44 -44.74
C ALA A 162 19.29 -7.24 -45.42
N TYR A 163 19.40 -8.57 -45.41
CA TYR A 163 18.43 -9.48 -46.02
C TYR A 163 17.45 -10.03 -44.97
N PRO A 164 16.13 -10.08 -45.26
CA PRO A 164 15.14 -10.65 -44.37
C PRO A 164 15.30 -12.17 -44.25
N ILE A 165 15.51 -12.67 -43.03
CA ILE A 165 15.66 -14.11 -42.74
C ILE A 165 14.41 -14.72 -42.09
N ALA A 166 13.54 -13.89 -41.50
CA ALA A 166 12.26 -14.29 -40.92
C ALA A 166 11.32 -13.09 -40.78
N HIS A 167 10.01 -13.36 -40.73
CA HIS A 167 8.99 -12.36 -40.41
C HIS A 167 7.76 -13.01 -39.76
N GLU A 168 6.91 -12.18 -39.17
CA GLU A 168 5.58 -12.51 -38.63
C GLU A 168 4.55 -11.46 -39.07
N GLN A 169 3.29 -11.89 -39.23
CA GLN A 169 2.07 -11.05 -39.41
C GLN A 169 2.18 -9.84 -40.36
N LEU A 170 3.00 -9.97 -41.41
CA LEU A 170 3.23 -8.97 -42.44
C LEU A 170 3.14 -9.62 -43.82
N ASP A 171 2.63 -8.89 -44.80
CA ASP A 171 2.57 -9.36 -46.19
C ASP A 171 3.99 -9.55 -46.76
N PRO A 172 4.35 -10.78 -47.21
CA PRO A 172 5.62 -11.07 -47.88
C PRO A 172 5.94 -10.14 -49.05
N SER A 173 4.93 -9.58 -49.74
CA SER A 173 5.15 -8.66 -50.87
C SER A 173 5.82 -7.34 -50.47
N THR A 174 5.69 -6.95 -49.19
CA THR A 174 6.24 -5.70 -48.64
C THR A 174 7.65 -5.85 -48.07
N ILE A 175 8.16 -7.08 -47.96
CA ILE A 175 9.39 -7.38 -47.23
C ILE A 175 10.56 -7.48 -48.21
N VAL A 176 11.39 -6.45 -48.24
CA VAL A 176 12.50 -6.27 -49.19
C VAL A 176 13.86 -6.19 -48.48
N PRO A 177 14.98 -6.53 -49.13
CA PRO A 177 16.32 -6.26 -48.59
C PRO A 177 16.57 -4.75 -48.43
N VAL A 178 17.26 -4.36 -47.36
CA VAL A 178 17.52 -2.95 -47.01
C VAL A 178 19.03 -2.65 -47.06
N PRO A 179 19.50 -1.72 -47.89
CA PRO A 179 20.92 -1.31 -47.89
C PRO A 179 21.35 -0.68 -46.57
N VAL A 180 22.60 -0.90 -46.16
CA VAL A 180 23.19 -0.24 -44.98
C VAL A 180 23.15 1.28 -45.15
N GLY A 181 22.80 1.99 -44.07
CA GLY A 181 22.62 3.45 -44.06
C GLY A 181 21.34 3.97 -44.73
N VAL A 182 20.47 3.10 -45.27
CA VAL A 182 19.21 3.52 -45.92
C VAL A 182 18.00 3.18 -45.04
N GLY A 183 17.31 4.22 -44.57
CA GLY A 183 16.11 4.11 -43.74
C GLY A 183 16.38 3.51 -42.34
N PRO A 184 15.34 3.35 -41.50
CA PRO A 184 15.51 2.99 -40.08
C PRO A 184 16.29 1.70 -39.83
N VAL A 185 16.10 0.69 -40.69
CA VAL A 185 16.81 -0.60 -40.62
C VAL A 185 18.25 -0.47 -41.09
N GLY A 186 18.51 0.26 -42.19
CA GLY A 186 19.86 0.53 -42.68
C GLY A 186 20.67 1.38 -41.71
N GLU A 187 20.05 2.38 -41.08
CA GLU A 187 20.65 3.24 -40.04
C GLU A 187 21.04 2.43 -38.79
N ALA A 188 20.18 1.54 -38.30
CA ALA A 188 20.50 0.66 -37.16
C ALA A 188 21.64 -0.31 -37.52
N CYS A 189 21.64 -0.88 -38.73
CA CYS A 189 22.72 -1.72 -39.25
C CYS A 189 24.05 -0.96 -39.48
N LEU A 190 24.02 0.36 -39.69
CA LEU A 190 25.23 1.18 -39.83
C LEU A 190 25.79 1.64 -38.47
N THR A 191 24.90 2.01 -37.54
CA THR A 191 25.28 2.71 -36.30
C THR A 191 25.33 1.83 -35.06
N GLY A 192 24.60 0.71 -35.04
CA GLY A 192 24.38 -0.09 -33.82
C GLY A 192 23.49 0.58 -32.78
N ILE A 193 22.81 1.68 -33.12
CA ILE A 193 21.92 2.42 -32.21
C ILE A 193 20.47 1.92 -32.40
N PRO A 194 19.74 1.55 -31.34
CA PRO A 194 18.33 1.21 -31.43
C PRO A 194 17.46 2.45 -31.63
N ARG A 195 16.41 2.31 -32.46
CA ARG A 195 15.34 3.31 -32.62
C ARG A 195 14.08 2.74 -31.97
N ILE A 196 13.47 3.47 -31.04
CA ILE A 196 12.23 3.05 -30.36
C ILE A 196 11.29 4.25 -30.39
N ARG A 197 10.06 4.06 -30.89
CA ARG A 197 9.02 5.10 -30.94
C ARG A 197 8.65 5.54 -29.52
N GLU A 198 8.51 6.84 -29.32
CA GLU A 198 8.15 7.42 -28.02
C GLU A 198 6.71 7.09 -27.59
N ASP A 199 6.51 6.97 -26.28
CA ASP A 199 5.24 6.63 -25.67
C ASP A 199 4.18 7.73 -25.90
N GLY A 200 2.93 7.33 -26.18
CA GLY A 200 1.83 8.27 -26.42
C GLY A 200 1.79 8.92 -27.81
N SER A 201 2.65 8.50 -28.75
CA SER A 201 2.54 8.88 -30.16
C SER A 201 1.18 8.50 -30.76
N ALA A 202 0.65 9.31 -31.67
CA ALA A 202 -0.41 8.85 -32.57
C ALA A 202 0.07 7.57 -33.29
N ASP A 203 -0.81 6.58 -33.39
CA ASP A 203 -0.52 5.25 -33.95
C ASP A 203 0.65 4.49 -33.28
N PHE A 204 0.86 4.63 -31.96
CA PHE A 204 1.89 3.90 -31.19
C PHE A 204 2.02 2.40 -31.54
N ILE A 205 0.88 1.71 -31.70
CA ILE A 205 0.79 0.27 -31.98
C ILE A 205 1.10 -0.06 -33.46
N GLN A 206 1.02 0.91 -34.37
CA GLN A 206 1.01 0.70 -35.82
C GLN A 206 2.05 1.58 -36.54
N GLY A 207 3.09 0.96 -37.08
CA GLY A 207 4.12 1.60 -37.89
C GLY A 207 4.07 1.20 -39.37
N THR A 208 5.10 1.62 -40.10
CA THR A 208 5.39 1.24 -41.48
C THR A 208 6.86 0.80 -41.61
N HIS A 209 7.32 0.39 -42.79
CA HIS A 209 8.75 0.09 -43.00
C HIS A 209 9.63 1.36 -42.96
N ASP A 210 9.07 2.52 -43.29
CA ASP A 210 9.76 3.82 -43.29
C ASP A 210 9.75 4.51 -41.91
N ASP A 211 8.70 4.26 -41.10
CA ASP A 211 8.65 4.61 -39.68
C ASP A 211 8.11 3.43 -38.85
N PRO A 212 8.99 2.50 -38.45
CA PRO A 212 8.64 1.35 -37.62
C PRO A 212 8.49 1.75 -36.15
N VAL A 213 7.77 0.93 -35.38
CA VAL A 213 7.54 1.14 -33.95
C VAL A 213 8.83 0.90 -33.14
N ALA A 214 9.67 -0.05 -33.56
CA ALA A 214 11.03 -0.18 -33.05
C ALA A 214 11.98 -0.81 -34.09
N VAL A 215 13.27 -0.47 -34.02
CA VAL A 215 14.38 -1.15 -34.71
C VAL A 215 15.46 -1.49 -33.70
N ILE A 216 15.78 -2.77 -33.59
CA ILE A 216 16.75 -3.31 -32.65
C ILE A 216 17.93 -3.88 -33.43
N PRO A 217 19.11 -3.24 -33.43
CA PRO A 217 20.31 -3.78 -34.08
C PRO A 217 20.75 -5.06 -33.36
N LEU A 218 21.11 -6.08 -34.14
CA LEU A 218 21.72 -7.30 -33.63
C LEU A 218 23.22 -7.10 -33.63
N ILE A 219 23.84 -7.18 -32.45
CA ILE A 219 25.25 -6.82 -32.24
C ILE A 219 26.05 -8.06 -31.85
N SER A 220 27.26 -8.17 -32.39
CA SER A 220 28.29 -9.12 -31.92
C SER A 220 29.67 -8.49 -32.10
N ASP A 221 30.57 -8.67 -31.13
CA ASP A 221 31.90 -8.02 -31.12
C ASP A 221 31.85 -6.49 -31.36
N GLY A 222 30.86 -5.82 -30.75
CA GLY A 222 30.62 -4.38 -30.89
C GLY A 222 30.12 -3.91 -32.27
N LYS A 223 29.89 -4.83 -33.22
CA LYS A 223 29.48 -4.54 -34.60
C LYS A 223 28.05 -4.99 -34.86
N PRO A 224 27.24 -4.22 -35.62
CA PRO A 224 25.98 -4.72 -36.13
C PRO A 224 26.20 -5.89 -37.11
N VAL A 225 25.35 -6.91 -37.01
CA VAL A 225 25.31 -8.07 -37.92
C VAL A 225 23.91 -8.29 -38.51
N GLY A 226 22.97 -7.41 -38.19
CA GLY A 226 21.56 -7.48 -38.59
C GLY A 226 20.72 -6.51 -37.76
N ALA A 227 19.40 -6.56 -37.94
CA ALA A 227 18.44 -5.80 -37.13
C ALA A 227 17.06 -6.46 -37.12
N ILE A 228 16.28 -6.26 -36.07
CA ILE A 228 14.85 -6.60 -36.00
C ILE A 228 14.05 -5.32 -36.17
N SER A 229 13.15 -5.28 -37.15
CA SER A 229 12.21 -4.17 -37.36
C SER A 229 10.82 -4.59 -36.91
N VAL A 230 10.29 -3.92 -35.88
CA VAL A 230 8.94 -4.11 -35.35
C VAL A 230 8.02 -3.09 -36.02
N ILE A 231 7.11 -3.59 -36.85
CA ILE A 231 6.16 -2.77 -37.61
C ILE A 231 4.85 -2.60 -36.83
N THR A 232 4.39 -3.62 -36.11
CA THR A 232 3.15 -3.57 -35.32
C THR A 232 3.26 -4.28 -33.98
N LEU A 233 2.58 -3.75 -32.97
CA LEU A 233 2.46 -4.31 -31.62
C LEU A 233 1.09 -4.99 -31.44
N LEU A 234 0.94 -5.73 -30.33
CA LEU A 234 -0.36 -6.26 -29.89
C LEU A 234 -1.28 -5.12 -29.39
N GLU A 235 -2.58 -5.20 -29.70
CA GLU A 235 -3.60 -4.18 -29.38
C GLU A 235 -3.66 -3.74 -27.91
N GLN A 236 -3.28 -4.64 -27.00
CA GLN A 236 -3.26 -4.42 -25.55
C GLN A 236 -2.06 -3.59 -25.04
N LYS A 237 -1.15 -3.15 -25.92
CA LYS A 237 0.10 -2.47 -25.54
C LYS A 237 0.03 -0.96 -25.80
N SER A 238 -0.23 -0.18 -24.73
CA SER A 238 -0.37 1.28 -24.79
C SER A 238 0.92 2.08 -24.61
N GLN A 239 1.97 1.46 -24.07
CA GLN A 239 3.28 2.05 -23.78
C GLN A 239 4.36 0.96 -23.72
N TRP A 240 5.63 1.37 -23.70
CA TRP A 240 6.77 0.51 -23.37
C TRP A 240 6.96 0.41 -21.86
N MET A 241 7.10 -0.81 -21.36
CA MET A 241 7.53 -1.09 -19.99
C MET A 241 9.06 -1.06 -19.89
N ASN A 242 9.62 -0.91 -18.68
CA ASN A 242 11.07 -0.94 -18.49
C ASN A 242 11.68 -2.27 -18.98
N VAL A 243 11.02 -3.39 -18.66
CA VAL A 243 11.41 -4.74 -19.12
C VAL A 243 11.45 -4.87 -20.65
N ASP A 244 10.63 -4.15 -21.41
CA ASP A 244 10.72 -4.17 -22.89
C ASP A 244 12.09 -3.66 -23.37
N ARG A 245 12.57 -2.58 -22.73
CA ARG A 245 13.83 -1.93 -23.09
C ARG A 245 15.03 -2.81 -22.72
N GLU A 246 14.92 -3.58 -21.63
CA GLU A 246 15.90 -4.61 -21.25
C GLU A 246 15.86 -5.85 -22.16
N LEU A 247 14.66 -6.35 -22.49
CA LEU A 247 14.46 -7.44 -23.45
C LEU A 247 14.99 -7.07 -24.84
N PHE A 248 14.84 -5.82 -25.28
CA PHE A 248 15.43 -5.33 -26.52
C PHE A 248 16.95 -5.28 -26.47
N GLN A 249 17.55 -4.84 -25.36
CA GLN A 249 19.02 -4.88 -25.18
C GLN A 249 19.54 -6.33 -25.18
N LEU A 250 18.84 -7.25 -24.51
CA LEU A 250 19.19 -8.67 -24.50
C LEU A 250 19.04 -9.32 -25.89
N LEU A 251 17.95 -9.04 -26.61
CA LEU A 251 17.76 -9.46 -27.99
C LEU A 251 18.91 -8.96 -28.87
N GLY A 252 19.22 -7.66 -28.83
CA GLY A 252 20.30 -7.06 -29.61
C GLY A 252 21.65 -7.72 -29.33
N ALA A 253 22.04 -7.87 -28.05
CA ALA A 253 23.34 -8.40 -27.66
C ALA A 253 23.50 -9.93 -27.85
N GLN A 254 22.43 -10.71 -27.69
CA GLN A 254 22.50 -12.18 -27.74
C GLN A 254 22.14 -12.75 -29.11
N ALA A 255 21.21 -12.15 -29.86
CA ALA A 255 20.75 -12.72 -31.13
C ALA A 255 21.85 -12.80 -32.18
N GLY A 256 22.66 -11.74 -32.33
CA GLY A 256 23.78 -11.72 -33.29
C GLY A 256 24.77 -12.86 -33.01
N THR A 257 25.21 -12.97 -31.76
CA THR A 257 26.12 -14.02 -31.29
C THR A 257 25.53 -15.43 -31.45
N ALA A 258 24.24 -15.62 -31.13
CA ALA A 258 23.56 -16.92 -31.29
C ALA A 258 23.38 -17.32 -32.77
N LEU A 259 23.07 -16.36 -33.66
CA LEU A 259 22.99 -16.59 -35.11
C LEU A 259 24.36 -16.97 -35.69
N ILE A 260 25.43 -16.27 -35.31
CA ILE A 260 26.81 -16.58 -35.71
C ILE A 260 27.20 -17.99 -35.24
N ALA A 261 27.01 -18.29 -33.95
CA ALA A 261 27.36 -19.59 -33.38
C ALA A 261 26.61 -20.74 -34.06
N ALA A 262 25.30 -20.58 -34.29
CA ALA A 262 24.48 -21.59 -34.95
C ALA A 262 24.77 -21.72 -36.46
N ASN A 263 25.22 -20.66 -37.14
CA ASN A 263 25.62 -20.69 -38.54
C ASN A 263 26.99 -21.36 -38.73
N LEU A 264 28.00 -20.99 -37.93
CA LEU A 264 29.32 -21.62 -37.93
C LEU A 264 29.22 -23.11 -37.57
N TYR A 265 28.38 -23.45 -36.57
CA TYR A 265 28.14 -24.84 -36.18
C TYR A 265 27.40 -25.65 -37.24
N ALA A 266 26.59 -25.04 -38.11
CA ALA A 266 25.84 -25.76 -39.16
C ALA A 266 26.74 -26.47 -40.19
N ALA A 267 28.02 -26.07 -40.31
CA ALA A 267 29.02 -26.74 -41.12
C ALA A 267 29.72 -27.92 -40.40
N ALA A 268 29.55 -28.06 -39.08
CA ALA A 268 30.22 -29.08 -38.28
C ALA A 268 29.38 -30.37 -38.14
N ALA A 269 30.03 -31.53 -38.23
CA ALA A 269 29.39 -32.84 -38.07
C ALA A 269 28.95 -33.18 -36.63
N GLY A 270 29.29 -32.33 -35.65
CA GLY A 270 28.97 -32.52 -34.23
C GLY A 270 29.89 -31.73 -33.29
N PRO A 271 29.65 -31.74 -31.96
CA PRO A 271 30.33 -30.86 -31.01
C PRO A 271 31.86 -31.01 -30.98
N ILE A 272 32.35 -32.25 -31.02
CA ILE A 272 33.79 -32.54 -31.03
C ILE A 272 34.44 -32.06 -32.35
N SER A 273 33.71 -32.10 -33.47
CA SER A 273 34.19 -31.60 -34.76
C SER A 273 34.21 -30.08 -34.81
N ALA A 274 33.24 -29.40 -34.17
CA ALA A 274 33.21 -27.94 -34.05
C ALA A 274 34.36 -27.38 -33.19
N LEU A 275 34.91 -28.20 -32.28
CA LEU A 275 36.06 -27.87 -31.43
C LEU A 275 37.41 -28.33 -32.02
N ALA A 276 37.42 -28.85 -33.25
CA ALA A 276 38.67 -29.17 -33.93
C ALA A 276 39.50 -27.90 -34.19
N GLY A 277 40.82 -27.98 -33.99
CA GLY A 277 41.73 -26.85 -34.17
C GLY A 277 41.81 -25.85 -33.01
N VAL A 278 40.90 -25.90 -32.02
CA VAL A 278 40.87 -24.95 -30.89
C VAL A 278 42.23 -24.83 -30.17
N ARG A 279 42.94 -25.95 -29.96
CA ARG A 279 44.27 -25.93 -29.33
C ARG A 279 45.31 -25.17 -30.16
N GLN A 280 45.31 -25.36 -31.49
CA GLN A 280 46.20 -24.61 -32.39
C GLN A 280 45.86 -23.11 -32.39
N ASN A 281 44.56 -22.78 -32.45
CA ASN A 281 44.10 -21.39 -32.47
C ASN A 281 44.48 -20.65 -31.19
N LEU A 282 44.37 -21.29 -30.02
CA LEU A 282 44.84 -20.73 -28.74
C LEU A 282 46.34 -20.45 -28.77
N THR A 283 47.17 -21.43 -29.15
CA THR A 283 48.63 -21.23 -29.23
C THR A 283 49.06 -20.16 -30.25
N ALA A 284 48.27 -19.94 -31.31
CA ALA A 284 48.52 -18.88 -32.28
C ALA A 284 48.12 -17.50 -31.73
N ALA A 285 47.01 -17.40 -30.99
CA ALA A 285 46.58 -16.17 -30.33
C ALA A 285 47.54 -15.77 -29.20
N GLU A 286 48.05 -16.74 -28.42
CA GLU A 286 49.08 -16.51 -27.39
C GLU A 286 50.36 -15.93 -28.02
N ALA A 287 50.86 -16.51 -29.11
CA ALA A 287 52.05 -16.02 -29.82
C ALA A 287 51.86 -14.59 -30.38
N ALA A 288 50.73 -14.33 -31.06
CA ALA A 288 50.40 -13.00 -31.58
C ALA A 288 50.22 -11.95 -30.47
N SER A 289 49.83 -12.37 -29.27
CA SER A 289 49.75 -11.47 -28.10
C SER A 289 51.15 -11.08 -27.60
N SER A 290 52.09 -12.03 -27.55
CA SER A 290 53.49 -11.71 -27.21
C SER A 290 54.18 -10.82 -28.25
N GLU A 291 53.94 -11.00 -29.55
CA GLU A 291 54.52 -10.14 -30.60
C GLU A 291 53.95 -8.71 -30.65
N SER A 292 52.92 -8.39 -29.85
CA SER A 292 52.33 -7.06 -29.74
C SER A 292 52.63 -6.33 -28.42
N THR A 293 53.55 -6.88 -27.60
CA THR A 293 53.96 -6.30 -26.31
C THR A 293 55.47 -5.99 -26.17
N ASP A 294 56.24 -6.20 -27.24
CA ASP A 294 57.62 -5.68 -27.44
C ASP A 294 57.65 -4.49 -28.42
#